data_AF-A0A1B6IGN9-F1
#
_entry.id   AF-A0A1B6IGN9-F1
#
_cell.length_a   1.000
_cell.length_b   1.000
_cell.length_c   1.000
_cell.angle_alpha   90.00
_cell.angle_beta   90.00
_cell.angle_gamma   90.00
#
_symmetry.space_group_name_H-M   'P 1'
#
loop_
_entity.id
_entity.type
_entity.pdbx_description
1 polymer ?
#
loop_
_entity_poly.entity_id
_entity_poly.type
_entity_poly.pdbx_seq_one_letter_code
_entity_poly.pdbx_strand_id
1 'polypeptide(L)'
;MSSSDIMLLVIVLGCFTWVSAQVTELDLKLDAETIMDLDESMHKDVTKPDPVMKKVIMNNMLKLFLSLDQIFEKLQEGGKIYDTMKKVVEEIKAKGGLKIMDLKQDDASVMKAYDWDEDRATQLRRNLERAREMWINILELIATATVN
;
A
#
# COMPACT_ATOMS: atom_id res chain seq x y z
N MET A 1 -22.89 -5.52 -37.36
CA MET A 1 -22.00 -4.57 -36.67
C MET A 1 -21.68 -3.46 -37.66
N SER A 2 -22.13 -2.25 -37.37
CA SER A 2 -21.86 -1.08 -38.22
C SER A 2 -20.44 -0.57 -37.96
N SER A 3 -19.80 0.08 -38.94
CA SER A 3 -18.44 0.66 -38.76
C SER A 3 -18.36 1.65 -37.58
N SER A 4 -19.49 2.22 -37.16
CA SER A 4 -19.60 3.10 -36.00
C SER A 4 -19.41 2.37 -34.67
N ASP A 5 -19.80 1.09 -34.59
CA ASP A 5 -19.66 0.26 -33.39
C ASP A 5 -18.20 -0.14 -33.13
N ILE A 6 -17.41 -0.27 -34.21
CA ILE A 6 -15.98 -0.63 -34.14
C ILE A 6 -15.14 0.58 -33.70
N MET A 7 -15.47 1.79 -34.18
CA MET A 7 -14.75 3.01 -33.78
C MET A 7 -14.90 3.32 -32.28
N LEU A 8 -16.09 3.08 -31.71
CA LEU A 8 -16.31 3.30 -30.28
C LEU A 8 -15.48 2.32 -29.42
N LEU A 9 -15.34 1.07 -29.88
CA LEU A 9 -14.57 0.03 -29.19
C LEU A 9 -13.06 0.32 -29.21
N VAL A 10 -12.55 0.89 -30.32
CA VAL A 10 -11.14 1.30 -30.44
C VAL A 10 -10.82 2.52 -29.56
N ILE A 11 -11.76 3.45 -29.39
CA ILE A 11 -11.57 4.60 -28.50
C ILE A 11 -11.60 4.16 -27.03
N VAL A 12 -12.50 3.24 -26.66
CA VAL A 12 -12.54 2.70 -25.29
C VAL A 12 -11.29 1.87 -24.97
N LEU A 13 -10.81 1.01 -25.89
CA LEU A 13 -9.56 0.27 -25.70
C LEU A 13 -8.32 1.17 -25.74
N GLY A 14 -8.31 2.20 -26.60
CA GLY A 14 -7.22 3.17 -26.70
C GLY A 14 -7.10 4.08 -25.47
N CYS A 15 -8.21 4.40 -24.80
CA CYS A 15 -8.18 5.13 -23.54
C CYS A 15 -7.69 4.26 -22.37
N PHE A 16 -8.03 2.96 -22.35
CA PHE A 16 -7.51 2.04 -21.33
C PHE A 16 -6.00 1.82 -21.47
N THR A 17 -5.47 1.73 -22.69
CA THR A 17 -4.02 1.60 -22.92
C THR A 17 -3.25 2.88 -22.70
N TRP A 18 -3.88 4.06 -22.85
CA TRP A 18 -3.23 5.34 -22.55
C TRP A 18 -3.17 5.65 -21.05
N VAL A 19 -4.19 5.24 -20.28
CA VAL A 19 -4.15 5.32 -18.82
C VAL A 19 -3.15 4.33 -18.24
N SER A 20 -3.06 3.10 -18.77
CA SER A 20 -2.04 2.14 -18.32
C SER A 20 -0.61 2.49 -18.77
N ALA A 21 -0.44 3.26 -19.85
CA ALA A 21 0.88 3.75 -20.25
C ALA A 21 1.35 5.01 -19.48
N GLN A 22 0.44 5.78 -18.86
CA GLN A 22 0.80 6.93 -18.01
C GLN A 22 0.90 6.59 -16.51
N VAL A 23 0.56 5.36 -16.10
CA VAL A 23 1.02 4.78 -14.82
C VAL A 23 2.31 3.98 -15.06
N THR A 24 3.18 4.49 -15.94
CA THR A 24 4.55 3.99 -16.05
C THR A 24 5.32 4.43 -14.82
N GLU A 25 5.64 3.43 -13.98
CA GLU A 25 6.77 3.44 -13.05
C GLU A 25 6.72 4.50 -11.93
N LEU A 26 5.72 4.42 -11.06
CA LEU A 26 6.11 4.44 -9.64
C LEU A 26 6.74 3.07 -9.38
N ASP A 27 7.99 2.88 -9.82
CA ASP A 27 8.78 1.69 -9.55
C ASP A 27 9.19 1.75 -8.07
N LEU A 28 8.19 1.60 -7.20
CA LEU A 28 8.39 1.50 -5.77
C LEU A 28 9.35 0.34 -5.59
N LYS A 29 10.41 0.58 -4.85
CA LYS A 29 11.39 -0.45 -4.54
C LYS A 29 10.70 -1.46 -3.61
N LEU A 30 10.16 -2.52 -4.19
CA LEU A 30 9.44 -3.59 -3.49
C LEU A 30 10.42 -4.59 -2.89
N ASP A 31 11.27 -4.11 -1.98
CA ASP A 31 12.13 -4.95 -1.16
C ASP A 31 11.78 -4.82 0.32
N ALA A 32 12.10 -5.87 1.09
CA ALA A 32 11.72 -5.95 2.49
C ALA A 32 12.34 -4.83 3.34
N GLU A 33 13.56 -4.39 3.01
CA GLU A 33 14.26 -3.33 3.76
C GLU A 33 13.54 -1.99 3.61
N THR A 34 13.26 -1.58 2.37
CA THR A 34 12.59 -0.31 2.07
C THR A 34 11.20 -0.24 2.71
N ILE A 35 10.43 -1.33 2.66
CA ILE A 35 9.08 -1.38 3.25
C ILE A 35 9.16 -1.33 4.78
N MET A 36 10.15 -2.00 5.38
CA MET A 36 10.32 -1.99 6.84
C MET A 36 10.85 -0.67 7.38
N ASP A 37 11.76 -0.01 6.67
CA ASP A 37 12.23 1.34 7.03
C ASP A 37 11.07 2.35 7.01
N LEU A 38 10.19 2.21 6.01
CA LEU A 38 8.97 2.99 5.91
C LEU A 38 8.02 2.70 7.09
N ASP A 39 7.77 1.43 7.39
CA ASP A 39 6.95 1.00 8.54
C ASP A 39 7.49 1.54 9.86
N GLU A 40 8.80 1.46 10.10
CA GLU A 40 9.41 1.93 11.34
C GLU A 40 9.33 3.45 11.48
N SER A 41 9.59 4.18 10.40
CA SER A 41 9.45 5.64 10.34
C SER A 41 8.01 6.06 10.67
N MET A 42 7.03 5.43 10.03
CA MET A 42 5.62 5.70 10.27
C MET A 42 5.17 5.32 11.67
N HIS A 43 5.60 4.17 12.18
CA HIS A 43 5.26 3.73 13.53
C HIS A 43 5.75 4.75 14.56
N LYS A 44 6.97 5.29 14.39
CA LYS A 44 7.50 6.36 15.24
C LYS A 44 6.63 7.61 15.14
N ASP A 45 6.26 8.03 13.93
CA ASP A 45 5.48 9.24 13.70
C ASP A 45 4.07 9.16 14.30
N VAL A 46 3.41 7.99 14.25
CA VAL A 46 2.06 7.85 14.82
C VAL A 46 2.11 7.66 16.35
N THR A 47 3.12 6.96 16.89
CA THR A 47 3.23 6.74 18.35
C THR A 47 3.83 7.92 19.12
N LYS A 48 4.69 8.71 18.47
CA LYS A 48 5.33 9.90 19.02
C LYS A 48 5.26 11.04 17.99
N PRO A 49 4.08 11.64 17.79
CA PRO A 49 3.89 12.64 16.76
C PRO A 49 4.79 13.87 16.93
N ASP A 50 5.56 14.18 15.89
CA ASP A 50 6.40 15.38 15.78
C ASP A 50 5.81 16.37 14.76
N PRO A 51 5.54 17.64 15.11
CA PRO A 51 5.03 18.66 14.19
C PRO A 51 5.78 18.75 12.85
N VAL A 52 7.09 18.47 12.82
CA VAL A 52 7.91 18.47 11.60
C VAL A 52 7.45 17.41 10.60
N MET A 53 6.93 16.29 11.10
CA MET A 53 6.48 15.14 10.30
C MET A 53 5.03 15.27 9.81
N LYS A 54 4.33 16.36 10.16
CA LYS A 54 2.93 16.66 9.76
C LYS A 54 2.67 16.44 8.26
N LYS A 55 3.60 16.83 7.40
CA LYS A 55 3.46 16.70 5.93
C LYS A 55 3.96 15.37 5.38
N VAL A 56 4.67 14.60 6.19
CA VAL A 56 5.39 13.39 5.77
C VAL A 56 4.54 12.16 6.05
N ILE A 57 3.85 12.10 7.19
CA ILE A 57 3.14 10.89 7.61
C ILE A 57 2.06 10.43 6.62
N MET A 58 1.26 11.34 6.06
CA MET A 58 0.25 10.99 5.04
C MET A 58 0.88 10.50 3.74
N ASN A 59 2.03 11.06 3.35
CA ASN A 59 2.77 10.61 2.18
C ASN A 59 3.41 9.23 2.41
N ASN A 60 3.93 8.99 3.62
CA ASN A 60 4.48 7.70 3.98
C ASN A 60 3.38 6.63 4.03
N MET A 61 2.20 6.94 4.58
CA MET A 61 1.02 6.07 4.52
C MET A 61 0.62 5.74 3.08
N LEU A 62 0.60 6.73 2.19
CA LEU A 62 0.30 6.50 0.78
C LEU A 62 1.32 5.58 0.12
N LYS A 63 2.63 5.79 0.38
CA LYS A 63 3.69 4.93 -0.13
C LYS A 63 3.54 3.49 0.35
N LEU A 64 3.26 3.30 1.64
CA LEU A 64 3.05 1.97 2.19
C LEU A 64 1.84 1.29 1.53
N PHE A 65 0.72 2.01 1.41
CA PHE A 65 -0.47 1.50 0.77
C PHE A 65 -0.20 1.06 -0.68
N LEU A 66 0.47 1.90 -1.47
CA LEU A 66 0.85 1.57 -2.84
C LEU A 66 1.82 0.39 -2.93
N SER A 67 2.78 0.29 -2.01
CA SER A 67 3.69 -0.87 -1.96
C SER A 67 2.95 -2.17 -1.66
N LEU A 68 1.99 -2.15 -0.73
CA LEU A 68 1.17 -3.31 -0.40
C LEU A 68 0.25 -3.70 -1.56
N ASP A 69 -0.39 -2.72 -2.19
CA ASP A 69 -1.26 -2.91 -3.35
C ASP A 69 -0.48 -3.55 -4.51
N GLN A 70 0.70 -3.02 -4.84
CA GLN A 70 1.56 -3.61 -5.88
C GLN A 70 2.05 -5.01 -5.53
N ILE A 71 2.37 -5.30 -4.25
CA ILE A 71 2.70 -6.66 -3.83
C ILE A 71 1.51 -7.59 -4.04
N PHE A 72 0.31 -7.16 -3.65
CA PHE A 72 -0.90 -7.94 -3.80
C PHE A 72 -1.21 -8.25 -5.26
N GLU A 73 -1.20 -7.23 -6.14
CA GLU A 73 -1.39 -7.39 -7.59
C GLU A 73 -0.37 -8.38 -8.19
N LYS A 74 0.92 -8.19 -7.89
CA LYS A 74 1.99 -9.06 -8.40
C LYS A 74 1.91 -10.49 -7.88
N LEU A 75 1.37 -10.71 -6.67
CA LEU A 75 1.09 -12.06 -6.17
C LEU A 75 -0.11 -12.69 -6.91
N GLN A 76 -1.11 -11.91 -7.30
CA GLN A 76 -2.24 -12.42 -8.08
C GLN A 76 -1.88 -12.76 -9.53
N GLU A 77 -0.90 -12.05 -10.12
CA GLU A 77 -0.42 -12.33 -11.49
C GLU A 77 0.19 -13.74 -11.64
N GLY A 78 0.74 -14.32 -10.57
CA GLY A 78 1.32 -15.67 -10.58
C GLY A 78 2.71 -15.77 -11.23
N GLY A 79 3.16 -16.98 -11.55
CA GLY A 79 4.43 -17.21 -12.24
C GLY A 79 5.69 -16.85 -11.44
N LYS A 80 6.76 -16.41 -12.10
CA LYS A 80 8.05 -16.08 -11.44
C LYS A 80 7.97 -14.83 -10.54
N ILE A 81 7.07 -13.91 -10.86
CA ILE A 81 6.90 -12.69 -10.06
C ILE A 81 6.27 -13.01 -8.70
N TYR A 82 5.36 -13.99 -8.66
CA TYR A 82 4.82 -14.53 -7.40
C TYR A 82 5.92 -14.99 -6.45
N ASP A 83 6.85 -15.84 -6.90
CA ASP A 83 7.93 -16.36 -6.05
C ASP A 83 8.82 -15.23 -5.50
N THR A 84 8.98 -14.16 -6.28
CA THR A 84 9.78 -12.99 -5.87
C THR A 84 9.06 -12.19 -4.80
N MET A 85 7.78 -11.87 -5.00
CA MET A 85 6.98 -11.14 -4.01
C MET A 85 6.71 -11.95 -2.75
N LYS A 86 6.51 -13.28 -2.89
CA LYS A 86 6.39 -14.19 -1.76
C LYS A 86 7.62 -14.13 -0.86
N LYS A 87 8.83 -14.16 -1.44
CA LYS A 87 10.08 -14.01 -0.67
C LYS A 87 10.14 -12.68 0.07
N VAL A 88 9.77 -11.58 -0.58
CA VAL A 88 9.72 -10.26 0.07
C VAL A 88 8.80 -10.29 1.29
N VAL A 89 7.59 -10.84 1.17
CA VAL A 89 6.64 -10.95 2.28
C VAL A 89 7.14 -11.89 3.37
N GLU A 90 7.74 -13.03 3.01
CA GLU A 90 8.33 -13.97 3.97
C GLU A 90 9.50 -13.36 4.75
N GLU A 91 10.33 -12.54 4.11
CA GLU A 91 11.41 -11.78 4.75
C GLU A 91 10.87 -10.76 5.75
N ILE A 92 9.83 -10.01 5.38
CA ILE A 92 9.15 -9.08 6.28
C ILE A 92 8.59 -9.83 7.50
N LYS A 93 7.93 -10.97 7.29
CA LYS A 93 7.41 -11.82 8.38
C LYS A 93 8.52 -12.31 9.30
N ALA A 94 9.63 -12.79 8.73
CA ALA A 94 10.77 -13.29 9.50
C ALA A 94 11.40 -12.21 10.39
N LYS A 95 11.30 -10.94 9.97
CA LYS A 95 11.75 -9.78 10.74
C LYS A 95 10.71 -9.23 11.72
N GLY A 96 9.59 -9.93 11.93
CA GLY A 96 8.56 -9.58 12.92
C GLY A 96 7.31 -8.90 12.34
N GLY A 97 7.21 -8.77 11.02
CA GLY A 97 6.06 -8.14 10.36
C GLY A 97 6.10 -6.61 10.37
N LEU A 98 5.03 -6.00 9.89
CA LEU A 98 4.86 -4.55 9.82
C LEU A 98 4.20 -4.06 11.12
N LYS A 99 4.93 -3.26 11.90
CA LYS A 99 4.51 -2.80 13.23
C LYS A 99 3.28 -1.91 13.17
N ILE A 100 3.12 -1.16 12.08
CA ILE A 100 2.00 -0.24 11.89
C ILE A 100 0.65 -0.97 11.83
N MET A 101 0.64 -2.27 11.52
CA MET A 101 -0.59 -3.07 11.35
C MET A 101 -1.33 -3.34 12.67
N ASP A 102 -0.63 -3.30 13.80
CA ASP A 102 -1.20 -3.50 15.13
C ASP A 102 -1.48 -2.18 15.86
N LEU A 103 -1.18 -1.05 15.22
CA LEU A 103 -1.23 0.24 15.88
C LEU A 103 -2.67 0.77 15.98
N LYS A 104 -3.06 1.13 17.20
CA LYS A 104 -4.23 2.00 17.43
C LYS A 104 -3.74 3.43 17.55
N GLN A 105 -4.16 4.29 16.62
CA GLN A 105 -3.85 5.71 16.67
C GLN A 105 -4.55 6.38 17.85
N ASP A 106 -3.81 7.22 18.59
CA ASP A 106 -4.37 8.20 19.52
C ASP A 106 -4.65 9.49 18.75
N ASP A 107 -5.91 9.71 18.37
CA ASP A 107 -6.32 10.88 17.60
C ASP A 107 -6.04 12.19 18.33
N ALA A 108 -6.22 12.23 19.65
CA ALA A 108 -6.03 13.46 20.42
C ALA A 108 -4.57 13.92 20.38
N SER A 109 -3.63 12.96 20.54
CA SER A 109 -2.20 13.22 20.43
C SER A 109 -1.80 13.66 19.02
N VAL A 110 -2.30 12.98 17.98
CA VAL A 110 -2.03 13.32 16.58
C VAL A 110 -2.60 14.69 16.20
N MET A 111 -3.87 14.96 16.53
CA MET A 111 -4.53 16.24 16.27
C MET A 111 -3.78 17.39 16.94
N LYS A 112 -3.36 17.22 18.20
CA LYS A 112 -2.62 18.23 18.95
C LYS A 112 -1.24 18.48 18.35
N ALA A 113 -0.48 17.42 18.05
CA ALA A 113 0.90 17.56 17.58
C ALA A 113 0.97 18.07 16.13
N TYR A 114 0.06 17.61 15.28
CA TYR A 114 0.02 18.00 13.88
C TYR A 114 -0.88 19.19 13.62
N ASP A 115 -1.58 19.75 14.61
CA ASP A 115 -2.54 20.84 14.39
C ASP A 115 -3.50 20.49 13.24
N TRP A 116 -4.18 19.36 13.42
CA TRP A 116 -5.14 18.78 12.47
C TRP A 116 -6.55 18.84 13.05
N ASP A 117 -7.51 18.88 12.13
CA ASP A 117 -8.92 18.65 12.43
C ASP A 117 -9.21 17.15 12.61
N GLU A 118 -10.43 16.85 13.06
CA GLU A 118 -10.92 15.49 13.26
C GLU A 118 -10.97 14.70 11.94
N ASP A 119 -11.26 15.37 10.81
CA ASP A 119 -11.34 14.74 9.50
C ASP A 119 -9.99 14.16 9.07
N ARG A 120 -8.89 14.91 9.24
CA ARG A 120 -7.54 14.41 8.92
C ARG A 120 -7.08 13.30 9.84
N ALA A 121 -7.35 13.41 11.14
CA ALA A 121 -7.02 12.35 12.09
C ALA A 121 -7.81 11.07 11.77
N THR A 122 -9.09 11.20 11.43
CA THR A 122 -9.94 10.09 10.98
C THR A 122 -9.45 9.49 9.67
N GLN A 123 -9.00 10.31 8.72
CA GLN A 123 -8.43 9.83 7.47
C GLN A 123 -7.16 8.99 7.71
N LEU A 124 -6.26 9.43 8.61
CA LEU A 124 -5.08 8.66 8.96
C LEU A 124 -5.46 7.31 9.59
N ARG A 125 -6.43 7.30 10.52
CA ARG A 125 -6.95 6.08 11.15
C ARG A 125 -7.51 5.09 10.12
N ARG A 126 -8.36 5.55 9.22
CA ARG A 126 -8.93 4.72 8.13
C ARG A 126 -7.86 4.17 7.20
N ASN A 127 -6.81 4.95 6.92
CA ASN A 127 -5.70 4.49 6.09
C ASN A 127 -4.88 3.40 6.80
N LEU A 128 -4.67 3.52 8.11
CA LEU A 128 -4.02 2.49 8.93
C LEU A 128 -4.83 1.19 8.93
N GLU A 129 -6.14 1.29 9.13
CA GLU A 129 -7.06 0.13 9.08
C GLU A 129 -7.02 -0.55 7.70
N ARG A 130 -7.09 0.23 6.62
CA ARG A 130 -7.04 -0.31 5.25
C ARG A 130 -5.69 -0.96 4.94
N ALA A 131 -4.58 -0.38 5.39
CA ALA A 131 -3.26 -0.98 5.23
C ALA A 131 -3.16 -2.33 5.95
N ARG A 132 -3.74 -2.42 7.16
CA ARG A 132 -3.84 -3.66 7.92
C ARG A 132 -4.64 -4.73 7.17
N GLU A 133 -5.81 -4.39 6.66
CA GLU A 133 -6.65 -5.31 5.87
C GLU A 133 -5.90 -5.82 4.64
N MET A 134 -5.22 -4.93 3.90
CA MET A 134 -4.41 -5.31 2.74
C MET A 134 -3.27 -6.27 3.12
N TRP A 135 -2.57 -6.00 4.21
CA TRP A 135 -1.51 -6.88 4.70
C TRP A 135 -2.04 -8.26 5.07
N ILE A 136 -3.18 -8.36 5.75
CA ILE A 136 -3.82 -9.64 6.07
C ILE A 136 -4.17 -10.41 4.79
N ASN A 137 -4.76 -9.75 3.80
CA ASN A 137 -5.11 -10.38 2.51
C ASN A 137 -3.87 -10.94 1.79
N ILE A 138 -2.75 -10.20 1.81
CA ILE A 138 -1.47 -10.66 1.25
C ILE A 138 -0.99 -11.93 1.98
N LEU A 139 -1.06 -11.94 3.31
CA LEU A 139 -0.66 -13.09 4.12
C LEU A 139 -1.52 -14.34 3.82
N GLU A 140 -2.83 -14.15 3.68
CA GLU A 140 -3.78 -15.21 3.32
C GLU A 140 -3.53 -15.76 1.91
N LEU A 141 -3.24 -14.89 0.95
CA LEU A 141 -2.91 -15.27 -0.43
C LEU A 141 -1.67 -16.17 -0.50
N ILE A 142 -0.65 -15.90 0.31
CA ILE A 142 0.56 -16.73 0.36
C ILE A 142 0.31 -18.05 1.08
N ALA A 143 -0.50 -18.04 2.15
CA ALA A 143 -0.83 -19.26 2.91
C ALA A 143 -1.71 -20.23 2.12
N THR A 144 -2.63 -19.72 1.30
CA THR A 144 -3.52 -20.56 0.47
C THR A 144 -2.78 -21.23 -0.69
N ALA A 145 -1.75 -20.56 -1.25
CA ALA A 145 -0.94 -21.11 -2.33
C ALA A 145 -0.04 -22.29 -1.90
N THR A 146 0.25 -22.46 -0.60
CA THR A 146 1.00 -23.62 -0.10
C THR A 146 0.23 -24.94 -0.09
N VAL A 147 -1.07 -24.93 -0.43
CA VAL A 147 -1.97 -26.11 -0.31
C VAL A 147 -2.21 -26.82 -1.67
N ASN A 148 -1.67 -26.33 -2.78
CA ASN A 148 -1.85 -26.94 -4.11
C ASN A 148 -0.57 -27.56 -4.68
#